data_AF-A0A923U8C4-F1
#
_entry.id   AF-A0A923U8C4-F1
#
_cell.length_a   1.000
_cell.length_b   1.000
_cell.length_c   1.000
_cell.angle_alpha   90.00
_cell.angle_beta   90.00
_cell.angle_gamma   90.00
#
_symmetry.space_group_name_H-M   'P 1'
#
loop_
_entity.id
_entity.type
_entity.pdbx_description
1 polymer ?
#
loop_
_entity_poly.entity_id
_entity_poly.type
_entity_poly.pdbx_seq_one_letter_code
_entity_poly.pdbx_strand_id
1 'polypeptide(L)'
;MTSDSWAVLGAIATSASAIVIAYQSIQTKKSVGAAKQGAEAAAAAVGISQAILQETQLARIDTAIPRLLVIAEPQNPRVDRLIDRGAEQVWPEVTFQLPRDANQCVAVTIYFSVHSDGPGMVDLHAYNEEPFSVAGVSRTRYGLLPGNDISVSYQISQTVEQWVELAQSLKNGDLVKPHKFGLWHRGPNDADAAESIEIHTYGTFLQEVQDSAGS
;
A
#
# COMPACT_ATOMS: atom_id res chain seq x y z
N MET A 1 -87.46 32.49 -41.23
CA MET A 1 -86.80 31.18 -41.01
C MET A 1 -85.29 31.39 -40.93
N THR A 2 -84.70 31.74 -39.77
CA THR A 2 -83.22 31.87 -39.67
C THR A 2 -82.61 31.71 -38.27
N SER A 3 -83.34 31.67 -37.14
CA SER A 3 -82.71 31.53 -35.81
C SER A 3 -82.41 30.08 -35.40
N ASP A 4 -83.30 29.14 -35.73
CA ASP A 4 -83.26 27.80 -35.11
C ASP A 4 -82.25 26.86 -35.80
N SER A 5 -82.00 27.05 -37.10
CA SER A 5 -81.03 26.24 -37.85
C SER A 5 -79.58 26.52 -37.42
N TRP A 6 -79.26 27.77 -37.07
CA TRP A 6 -77.94 28.15 -36.58
C TRP A 6 -77.68 27.65 -35.15
N ALA A 7 -78.72 27.63 -34.30
CA ALA A 7 -78.62 27.07 -32.96
C ALA A 7 -78.37 25.56 -32.99
N VAL A 8 -79.05 24.82 -33.89
CA VAL A 8 -78.88 23.37 -34.05
C VAL A 8 -77.50 23.03 -34.64
N LEU A 9 -77.04 23.76 -35.67
CA LEU A 9 -75.70 23.57 -36.23
C LEU A 9 -74.59 23.92 -35.23
N GLY A 10 -74.78 24.97 -34.43
CA GLY A 10 -73.88 25.33 -33.34
C GLY A 10 -73.80 24.25 -32.24
N ALA A 11 -74.93 23.64 -31.87
CA ALA A 11 -75.00 22.55 -30.90
C ALA A 11 -74.32 21.25 -31.40
N ILE A 12 -74.46 20.94 -32.69
CA ILE A 12 -73.78 19.79 -33.32
C ILE A 12 -72.27 20.04 -33.38
N ALA A 13 -71.84 21.24 -33.75
CA ALA A 13 -70.42 21.60 -33.82
C ALA A 13 -69.75 21.60 -32.44
N THR A 14 -70.42 22.08 -31.39
CA THR A 14 -69.91 22.01 -30.01
C THR A 14 -69.88 20.57 -29.49
N SER A 15 -70.88 19.75 -29.81
CA SER A 15 -70.91 18.33 -29.42
C SER A 15 -69.79 17.53 -30.09
N ALA A 16 -69.56 17.73 -31.38
CA ALA A 16 -68.45 17.10 -32.10
C ALA A 16 -67.08 17.56 -31.57
N SER A 17 -66.93 18.85 -31.26
CA SER A 17 -65.69 19.38 -30.69
C SER A 17 -65.43 18.84 -29.27
N ALA A 18 -66.47 18.69 -28.45
CA ALA A 18 -66.35 18.11 -27.11
C ALA A 18 -65.89 16.65 -27.15
N ILE A 19 -66.36 15.86 -28.13
CA ILE A 19 -65.92 14.47 -28.32
C ILE A 19 -64.45 14.40 -28.71
N VAL A 20 -63.99 15.27 -29.61
CA VAL A 20 -62.57 15.33 -30.02
C VAL A 20 -61.68 15.74 -28.84
N ILE A 21 -62.09 16.75 -28.07
CA ILE A 21 -61.35 17.19 -26.88
C ILE A 21 -61.31 16.09 -25.80
N ALA A 22 -62.43 15.39 -25.58
CA ALA A 22 -62.49 14.26 -24.64
C ALA A 22 -61.55 13.12 -25.08
N TYR A 23 -61.52 12.80 -26.38
CA TYR A 23 -60.63 11.79 -26.92
C TYR A 23 -59.14 12.20 -26.82
N GLN A 24 -58.81 13.45 -27.18
CA GLN A 24 -57.46 14.01 -27.03
C GLN A 24 -57.01 14.09 -25.56
N SER A 25 -57.93 14.36 -24.63
CA SER A 25 -57.66 14.34 -23.19
C SER A 25 -57.33 12.92 -22.70
N ILE A 26 -58.08 11.92 -23.16
CA ILE A 26 -57.83 10.50 -22.83
C ILE A 26 -56.49 10.03 -23.41
N GLN A 27 -56.18 10.39 -24.65
CA GLN A 27 -54.88 10.07 -25.25
C GLN A 27 -53.73 10.77 -24.51
N THR A 28 -53.87 12.06 -24.18
CA THR A 28 -52.85 12.80 -23.41
C THR A 28 -52.64 12.21 -22.03
N LYS A 29 -53.69 11.78 -21.33
CA LYS A 29 -53.56 11.07 -20.03
C LYS A 29 -52.79 9.77 -20.15
N LYS A 30 -53.04 8.98 -21.21
CA LYS A 30 -52.28 7.75 -21.47
C LYS A 30 -50.81 8.05 -21.80
N SER A 31 -50.55 9.06 -22.63
CA SER A 31 -49.18 9.47 -22.99
C SER A 31 -48.39 10.01 -21.80
N VAL A 32 -49.01 10.82 -20.92
CA VAL A 32 -48.37 11.31 -19.69
C VAL A 32 -48.09 10.17 -18.72
N GLY A 33 -49.01 9.19 -18.60
CA GLY A 33 -48.78 7.99 -17.80
C GLY A 33 -47.60 7.16 -18.29
N ALA A 34 -47.52 6.94 -19.61
CA ALA A 34 -46.39 6.24 -20.23
C ALA A 34 -45.08 7.03 -20.13
N ALA A 35 -45.12 8.36 -20.29
CA ALA A 35 -43.94 9.22 -20.12
C ALA A 35 -43.45 9.23 -18.66
N LYS A 36 -44.36 9.22 -17.68
CA LYS A 36 -44.01 9.11 -16.26
C LYS A 36 -43.35 7.77 -15.95
N GLN A 37 -43.94 6.66 -16.42
CA GLN A 37 -43.35 5.33 -16.25
C GLN A 37 -41.99 5.21 -16.96
N GLY A 38 -41.84 5.79 -18.15
CA GLY A 38 -40.58 5.85 -18.88
C GLY A 38 -39.52 6.67 -18.14
N ALA A 39 -39.90 7.81 -17.54
CA ALA A 39 -39.00 8.64 -16.75
C ALA A 39 -38.58 7.95 -15.44
N GLU A 40 -39.49 7.27 -14.75
CA GLU A 40 -39.20 6.49 -13.54
C GLU A 40 -38.26 5.30 -13.86
N ALA A 41 -38.51 4.59 -14.96
CA ALA A 41 -37.64 3.51 -15.42
C ALA A 41 -36.26 4.01 -15.84
N ALA A 42 -36.17 5.16 -16.52
CA ALA A 42 -34.91 5.79 -16.88
C ALA A 42 -34.13 6.25 -15.64
N ALA A 43 -34.80 6.84 -14.65
CA ALA A 43 -34.18 7.24 -13.38
C ALA A 43 -33.63 6.03 -12.61
N ALA A 44 -34.38 4.93 -12.55
CA ALA A 44 -33.93 3.69 -11.94
C ALA A 44 -32.72 3.09 -12.69
N ALA A 45 -32.74 3.10 -14.03
CA ALA A 45 -31.63 2.62 -14.85
C ALA A 45 -30.35 3.46 -14.67
N VAL A 46 -30.47 4.78 -14.52
CA VAL A 46 -29.34 5.67 -14.21
C VAL A 46 -28.77 5.33 -12.82
N GLY A 47 -29.62 5.14 -11.81
CA GLY A 47 -29.17 4.77 -10.46
C GLY A 47 -28.41 3.43 -10.44
N ILE A 48 -28.91 2.42 -11.16
CA ILE A 48 -28.23 1.12 -11.31
C ILE A 48 -26.90 1.29 -12.06
N SER A 49 -26.88 2.07 -13.15
CA SER A 49 -25.65 2.30 -13.92
C SER A 49 -24.58 3.02 -13.10
N GLN A 50 -24.98 3.99 -12.26
CA GLN A 50 -24.08 4.67 -11.34
C GLN A 50 -23.53 3.73 -10.27
N ALA A 51 -24.37 2.86 -9.70
CA ALA A 51 -23.93 1.85 -8.74
C ALA A 51 -22.93 0.87 -9.36
N ILE A 52 -23.21 0.35 -10.57
CA ILE A 52 -22.30 -0.53 -11.29
C ILE A 52 -20.99 0.18 -11.63
N LEU A 53 -21.04 1.45 -12.04
CA LEU A 53 -19.83 2.24 -12.31
C LEU A 53 -18.99 2.39 -11.04
N GLN A 54 -19.62 2.71 -9.91
CA GLN A 54 -18.93 2.85 -8.62
C GLN A 54 -18.33 1.50 -8.18
N GLU A 55 -19.08 0.41 -8.29
CA GLU A 55 -18.61 -0.94 -7.97
C GLU A 55 -17.47 -1.38 -8.90
N THR A 56 -17.56 -1.07 -10.19
CA THR A 56 -16.48 -1.34 -11.17
C THR A 56 -15.24 -0.51 -10.87
N GLN A 57 -15.41 0.74 -10.44
CA GLN A 57 -14.30 1.60 -10.02
C GLN A 57 -13.63 1.05 -8.75
N LEU A 58 -14.41 0.65 -7.75
CA LEU A 58 -13.89 0.01 -6.53
C LEU A 58 -13.15 -1.29 -6.84
N ALA A 59 -13.74 -2.17 -7.64
CA ALA A 59 -13.10 -3.41 -8.06
C ALA A 59 -11.80 -3.16 -8.84
N ARG A 60 -11.76 -2.12 -9.69
CA ARG A 60 -10.53 -1.70 -10.39
C ARG A 60 -9.47 -1.17 -9.44
N ILE A 61 -9.86 -0.40 -8.42
CA ILE A 61 -8.95 0.12 -7.40
C ILE A 61 -8.37 -1.05 -6.60
N ASP A 62 -9.21 -1.97 -6.10
CA ASP A 62 -8.76 -3.14 -5.35
C ASP A 62 -7.83 -4.06 -6.18
N THR A 63 -8.10 -4.19 -7.49
CA THR A 63 -7.26 -4.95 -8.42
C THR A 63 -6.02 -4.18 -8.88
N ALA A 64 -5.78 -2.95 -8.42
CA ALA A 64 -4.61 -2.16 -8.80
C ALA A 64 -3.66 -1.88 -7.61
N ILE A 65 -4.06 -2.22 -6.39
CA ILE A 65 -3.26 -1.98 -5.19
C ILE A 65 -2.07 -2.96 -5.14
N PRO A 66 -0.82 -2.46 -5.08
CA PRO A 66 0.34 -3.30 -4.80
C PRO A 66 0.17 -4.05 -3.47
N ARG A 67 0.47 -5.34 -3.47
CA ARG A 67 0.45 -6.19 -2.27
C ARG A 67 1.85 -6.68 -2.01
N LEU A 68 2.51 -6.08 -1.04
CA LEU A 68 3.89 -6.41 -0.67
C LEU A 68 3.91 -7.21 0.63
N LEU A 69 4.74 -8.24 0.66
CA LEU A 69 5.03 -9.01 1.85
C LEU A 69 6.52 -8.88 2.15
N VAL A 70 6.85 -8.43 3.36
CA VAL A 70 8.22 -8.35 3.85
C VAL A 70 8.44 -9.51 4.82
N ILE A 71 9.43 -10.35 4.51
CA ILE A 71 9.71 -11.58 5.25
C ILE A 71 11.14 -11.49 5.77
N ALA A 72 11.31 -11.48 7.09
CA ALA A 72 12.63 -11.58 7.69
C ALA A 72 13.24 -12.95 7.36
N GLU A 73 14.48 -12.97 6.87
CA GLU A 73 15.14 -14.23 6.57
C GLU A 73 15.58 -14.91 7.89
N PRO A 74 15.37 -16.23 8.05
CA PRO A 74 15.75 -16.95 9.26
C PRO A 74 17.26 -17.16 9.41
N GLN A 75 18.06 -16.63 8.49
CA GLN A 75 19.52 -16.77 8.52
C GLN A 75 20.09 -15.94 9.67
N ASN A 76 21.06 -16.50 10.41
CA ASN A 76 21.80 -15.74 11.41
C ASN A 76 22.37 -14.48 10.77
N PRO A 77 22.29 -13.31 11.46
CA PRO A 77 22.83 -12.09 10.89
C PRO A 77 24.32 -12.29 10.63
N ARG A 78 24.77 -11.88 9.45
CA ARG A 78 26.19 -11.97 9.10
C ARG A 78 26.92 -10.86 9.85
N VAL A 79 27.87 -11.23 10.69
CA VAL A 79 28.70 -10.29 11.44
C VAL A 79 30.05 -10.18 10.75
N ASP A 80 30.46 -8.96 10.42
CA ASP A 80 31.76 -8.69 9.83
C ASP A 80 32.51 -7.63 10.65
N ARG A 81 33.80 -7.85 10.88
CA ARG A 81 34.72 -6.84 11.40
C ARG A 81 35.23 -6.00 10.24
N LEU A 82 35.04 -4.70 10.34
CA LEU A 82 35.53 -3.75 9.33
C LEU A 82 37.01 -3.50 9.56
N ILE A 83 37.81 -3.71 8.51
CA ILE A 83 39.25 -3.48 8.47
C ILE A 83 39.58 -2.47 7.36
N ASP A 84 40.77 -1.86 7.39
CA ASP A 84 41.15 -0.76 6.49
C ASP A 84 40.90 -1.03 4.98
N ARG A 85 40.90 -2.29 4.55
CA ARG A 85 40.72 -2.68 3.14
C ARG A 85 39.60 -3.70 2.90
N GLY A 86 38.65 -3.82 3.80
CA GLY A 86 37.51 -4.72 3.59
C GLY A 86 36.78 -5.11 4.87
N ALA A 87 36.22 -6.30 4.83
CA ALA A 87 35.44 -6.86 5.93
C ALA A 87 35.85 -8.32 6.12
N GLU A 88 36.10 -8.71 7.36
CA GLU A 88 36.38 -10.09 7.76
C GLU A 88 35.18 -10.63 8.52
N GLN A 89 34.66 -11.79 8.11
CA GLN A 89 33.55 -12.41 8.81
C GLN A 89 33.97 -12.83 10.22
N VAL A 90 33.17 -12.43 11.22
CA VAL A 90 33.36 -12.77 12.63
C VAL A 90 32.54 -14.01 12.95
N TRP A 91 33.21 -15.06 13.40
CA TRP A 91 32.56 -16.30 13.83
C TRP A 91 32.11 -16.21 15.29
N PRO A 92 31.09 -16.99 15.72
CA PRO A 92 30.55 -16.93 17.08
C PRO A 92 31.57 -17.17 18.20
N GLU A 93 32.68 -17.85 17.92
CA GLU A 93 33.72 -18.19 18.89
C GLU A 93 34.72 -17.04 19.14
N VAL A 94 34.65 -15.96 18.36
CA VAL A 94 35.55 -14.81 18.49
C VAL A 94 35.19 -14.02 19.74
N THR A 95 36.17 -13.86 20.63
CA THR A 95 36.04 -13.03 21.83
C THR A 95 36.75 -11.70 21.61
N PHE A 96 36.03 -10.59 21.81
CA PHE A 96 36.61 -9.24 21.83
C PHE A 96 37.07 -8.90 23.25
N GLN A 97 38.31 -8.43 23.39
CA GLN A 97 38.88 -8.07 24.68
C GLN A 97 38.87 -6.57 24.88
N LEU A 98 38.15 -6.09 25.90
CA LEU A 98 38.17 -4.68 26.30
C LEU A 98 39.35 -4.39 27.24
N PRO A 99 40.01 -3.21 27.14
CA PRO A 99 39.73 -2.10 26.21
C PRO A 99 40.44 -2.24 24.85
N ARG A 100 41.26 -3.27 24.65
CA ARG A 100 42.11 -3.43 23.45
C ARG A 100 41.33 -3.34 22.14
N ASP A 101 40.16 -4.00 22.08
CA ASP A 101 39.33 -4.10 20.87
C ASP A 101 38.18 -3.09 20.84
N ALA A 102 38.10 -2.17 21.82
CA ALA A 102 36.98 -1.24 21.99
C ALA A 102 36.64 -0.44 20.73
N ASN A 103 37.67 0.02 20.01
CA ASN A 103 37.54 0.85 18.80
C ASN A 103 37.36 0.05 17.50
N GLN A 104 37.34 -1.29 17.54
CA GLN A 104 37.10 -2.08 16.34
C GLN A 104 35.66 -1.91 15.89
N CYS A 105 35.45 -1.55 14.61
CA CYS A 105 34.12 -1.47 14.02
C CYS A 105 33.64 -2.87 13.65
N VAL A 106 32.48 -3.25 14.17
CA VAL A 106 31.79 -4.48 13.83
C VAL A 106 30.44 -4.15 13.24
N ALA A 107 30.15 -4.80 12.13
CA ALA A 107 28.99 -4.56 11.32
C ALA A 107 28.13 -5.80 11.22
N VAL A 108 26.83 -5.62 11.45
CA VAL A 108 25.83 -6.69 11.46
C VAL A 108 24.93 -6.50 10.25
N THR A 109 24.91 -7.48 9.35
CA THR A 109 24.07 -7.47 8.16
C THR A 109 22.78 -8.21 8.43
N ILE A 110 21.66 -7.51 8.27
CA ILE A 110 20.31 -8.05 8.40
C ILE A 110 19.76 -8.33 7.00
N TYR A 111 19.14 -9.49 6.82
CA TYR A 111 18.57 -9.94 5.55
C TYR A 111 17.05 -10.11 5.66
N PHE A 112 16.34 -9.67 4.63
CA PHE A 112 14.90 -9.92 4.48
C PHE A 112 14.54 -9.94 3.00
N SER A 113 13.46 -10.62 2.66
CA SER A 113 12.93 -10.66 1.29
C SER A 113 11.66 -9.82 1.18
N VAL A 114 11.49 -9.17 0.04
CA VAL A 114 10.26 -8.47 -0.32
C VAL A 114 9.62 -9.21 -1.50
N HIS A 115 8.40 -9.71 -1.28
CA HIS A 115 7.58 -10.39 -2.28
C HIS A 115 6.47 -9.47 -2.77
N SER A 116 6.19 -9.46 -4.07
CA SER A 116 5.01 -8.77 -4.62
C SER A 116 3.95 -9.80 -5.01
N ASP A 117 2.89 -9.91 -4.22
CA ASP A 117 1.65 -10.61 -4.61
C ASP A 117 0.69 -9.67 -5.38
N GLY A 118 1.10 -8.40 -5.55
CA GLY A 118 0.32 -7.38 -6.21
C GLY A 118 0.21 -7.58 -7.73
N PRO A 119 -0.85 -7.07 -8.35
CA PRO A 119 -0.93 -6.94 -9.80
C PRO A 119 -0.01 -5.81 -10.27
N GLY A 120 0.80 -6.08 -11.29
CA GLY A 120 1.71 -5.09 -11.88
C GLY A 120 3.05 -4.90 -11.16
N MET A 121 3.94 -4.18 -11.84
CA MET A 121 5.28 -3.88 -11.33
C MET A 121 5.22 -2.79 -10.27
N VAL A 122 5.96 -2.97 -9.17
CA VAL A 122 6.08 -2.00 -8.08
C VAL A 122 7.46 -1.35 -8.14
N ASP A 123 7.52 -0.02 -8.12
CA ASP A 123 8.79 0.71 -7.95
C ASP A 123 9.02 0.95 -6.45
N LEU A 124 9.94 0.17 -5.88
CA LEU A 124 10.33 0.21 -4.49
C LEU A 124 11.50 1.16 -4.29
N HIS A 125 11.32 2.09 -3.38
CA HIS A 125 12.34 3.02 -2.96
C HIS A 125 12.82 2.68 -1.56
N ALA A 126 14.10 2.35 -1.45
CA ALA A 126 14.74 2.10 -0.17
C ALA A 126 15.36 3.37 0.40
N TYR A 127 15.19 3.59 1.69
CA TYR A 127 15.85 4.64 2.46
C TYR A 127 16.35 4.08 3.78
N ASN A 128 17.55 4.50 4.17
CA ASN A 128 18.15 4.17 5.46
C ASN A 128 19.14 5.29 5.81
N GLU A 129 19.34 5.52 7.10
CA GLU A 129 20.45 6.34 7.60
C GLU A 129 21.79 5.59 7.42
N GLU A 130 21.77 4.26 7.42
CA GLU A 130 22.95 3.40 7.30
C GLU A 130 23.14 2.76 5.90
N PRO A 131 24.36 2.29 5.56
CA PRO A 131 24.62 1.60 4.30
C PRO A 131 23.71 0.37 4.10
N PHE A 132 23.22 0.20 2.89
CA PHE A 132 22.36 -0.93 2.55
C PHE A 132 22.59 -1.41 1.11
N SER A 133 22.19 -2.66 0.84
CA SER A 133 22.25 -3.24 -0.49
C SER A 133 21.02 -4.12 -0.75
N VAL A 134 20.46 -4.02 -1.95
CA VAL A 134 19.37 -4.91 -2.39
C VAL A 134 19.89 -5.72 -3.56
N ALA A 135 19.67 -7.03 -3.50
CA ALA A 135 20.22 -7.99 -4.44
C ALA A 135 21.75 -7.82 -4.63
N GLY A 136 22.47 -7.47 -3.56
CA GLY A 136 23.92 -7.24 -3.58
C GLY A 136 24.36 -5.96 -4.27
N VAL A 137 23.43 -5.06 -4.63
CA VAL A 137 23.73 -3.78 -5.26
C VAL A 137 23.24 -2.64 -4.36
N SER A 138 24.09 -1.63 -4.13
CA SER A 138 23.72 -0.42 -3.39
C SER A 138 22.95 0.56 -4.29
N ARG A 139 21.71 0.24 -4.63
CA ARG A 139 20.76 1.17 -5.30
C ARG A 139 19.67 1.60 -4.33
N THR A 140 18.96 2.67 -4.66
CA THR A 140 17.83 3.17 -3.85
C THR A 140 16.48 2.88 -4.49
N ARG A 141 16.43 2.40 -5.74
CA ARG A 141 15.21 2.10 -6.49
C ARG A 141 15.24 0.71 -7.12
N TYR A 142 14.14 -0.01 -7.00
CA TYR A 142 14.01 -1.40 -7.43
C TYR A 142 12.64 -1.67 -8.02
N GLY A 143 12.65 -2.18 -9.24
CA GLY A 143 11.46 -2.70 -9.87
C GLY A 143 11.18 -4.13 -9.41
N LEU A 144 10.03 -4.36 -8.79
CA LEU A 144 9.57 -5.68 -8.38
C LEU A 144 8.38 -6.12 -9.24
N LEU A 145 8.56 -7.21 -10.00
CA LEU A 145 7.50 -7.80 -10.81
C LEU A 145 6.54 -8.63 -9.94
N PRO A 146 5.27 -8.80 -10.37
CA PRO A 146 4.34 -9.72 -9.71
C PRO A 146 4.89 -11.13 -9.55
N GLY A 147 4.69 -11.72 -8.38
CA GLY A 147 5.10 -13.07 -8.02
C GLY A 147 6.60 -13.25 -7.76
N ASN A 148 7.41 -12.19 -7.87
CA ASN A 148 8.85 -12.26 -7.66
C ASN A 148 9.25 -11.80 -6.26
N ASP A 149 10.40 -12.32 -5.82
CA ASP A 149 11.09 -11.93 -4.61
C ASP A 149 12.33 -11.09 -4.94
N ILE A 150 12.62 -10.12 -4.09
CA ILE A 150 13.94 -9.49 -4.00
C ILE A 150 14.51 -9.68 -2.60
N SER A 151 15.76 -10.10 -2.49
CA SER A 151 16.48 -10.10 -1.21
C SER A 151 17.08 -8.72 -0.97
N VAL A 152 16.81 -8.17 0.20
CA VAL A 152 17.30 -6.89 0.68
C VAL A 152 18.17 -7.16 1.90
N SER A 153 19.26 -6.40 2.00
CA SER A 153 20.10 -6.38 3.18
C SER A 153 20.44 -4.96 3.58
N TYR A 154 20.60 -4.73 4.87
CA TYR A 154 21.20 -3.51 5.36
C TYR A 154 22.14 -3.81 6.52
N GLN A 155 23.11 -2.93 6.69
CA GLN A 155 24.20 -3.12 7.62
C GLN A 155 24.07 -2.13 8.77
N ILE A 156 24.20 -2.64 10.00
CA ILE A 156 24.30 -1.84 11.22
C ILE A 156 25.76 -1.83 11.64
N SER A 157 26.42 -0.67 11.67
CA SER A 157 27.84 -0.57 12.00
C SER A 157 28.09 0.22 13.28
N GLN A 158 28.68 -0.41 14.30
CA GLN A 158 29.11 0.27 15.53
C GLN A 158 30.45 -0.29 16.04
N THR A 159 31.11 0.42 16.94
CA THR A 159 32.33 -0.08 17.60
C THR A 159 31.98 -1.16 18.62
N VAL A 160 32.94 -2.02 18.99
CA VAL A 160 32.76 -3.02 20.06
C VAL A 160 32.30 -2.35 21.36
N GLU A 161 32.87 -1.20 21.72
CA GLU A 161 32.44 -0.43 22.89
C GLU A 161 30.96 -0.04 22.82
N GLN A 162 30.51 0.53 21.69
CA GLN A 162 29.11 0.92 21.50
C GLN A 162 28.16 -0.28 21.55
N TRP A 163 28.55 -1.43 20.99
CA TRP A 163 27.77 -2.66 21.09
C TRP A 163 27.66 -3.21 22.52
N VAL A 164 28.72 -3.01 23.33
CA VAL A 164 28.72 -3.36 24.75
C VAL A 164 27.87 -2.39 25.56
N GLU A 165 27.94 -1.09 25.30
CA GLU A 165 27.05 -0.08 25.89
C GLU A 165 25.58 -0.42 25.58
N LEU A 166 25.28 -0.77 24.32
CA LEU A 166 23.95 -1.21 23.89
C LEU A 166 23.48 -2.44 24.67
N ALA A 167 24.36 -3.44 24.84
CA ALA A 167 24.08 -4.63 25.62
C ALA A 167 23.78 -4.31 27.09
N GLN A 168 24.54 -3.40 27.70
CA GLN A 168 24.34 -2.96 29.08
C GLN A 168 23.04 -2.19 29.24
N SER A 169 22.73 -1.25 28.34
CA SER A 169 21.47 -0.52 28.34
C SER A 169 20.26 -1.46 28.23
N LEU A 170 20.33 -2.47 27.36
CA LEU A 170 19.28 -3.49 27.25
C LEU A 170 19.13 -4.31 28.54
N LYS A 171 20.24 -4.70 29.19
CA LYS A 171 20.21 -5.40 30.50
C LYS A 171 19.60 -4.54 31.61
N ASN A 172 19.86 -3.23 31.58
CA ASN A 172 19.35 -2.27 32.56
C ASN A 172 17.88 -1.90 32.31
N GLY A 173 17.30 -2.31 31.18
CA GLY A 173 15.93 -1.96 30.79
C GLY A 173 15.79 -0.55 30.24
N ASP A 174 16.88 0.06 29.78
CA ASP A 174 16.86 1.38 29.17
C ASP A 174 16.12 1.34 27.82
N LEU A 175 15.51 2.47 27.46
CA LEU A 175 14.88 2.66 26.16
C LEU A 175 15.96 2.84 25.09
N VAL A 176 16.23 1.76 24.35
CA VAL A 176 17.15 1.76 23.21
C VAL A 176 16.41 2.13 21.92
N LYS A 177 16.95 3.10 21.17
CA LYS A 177 16.41 3.48 19.86
C LYS A 177 16.67 2.35 18.85
N PRO A 178 15.66 1.90 18.08
CA PRO A 178 15.88 0.90 17.03
C PRO A 178 16.69 1.46 15.86
N HIS A 179 17.42 0.56 15.20
CA HIS A 179 17.91 0.81 13.84
C HIS A 179 16.74 0.67 12.86
N LYS A 180 16.59 1.65 11.97
CA LYS A 180 15.44 1.73 11.06
C LYS A 180 15.87 1.56 9.62
N PHE A 181 15.23 0.64 8.91
CA PHE A 181 15.30 0.55 7.46
C PHE A 181 13.92 0.81 6.87
N GLY A 182 13.85 1.59 5.80
CA GLY A 182 12.59 1.99 5.18
C GLY A 182 12.48 1.57 3.73
N LEU A 183 11.30 1.09 3.37
CA LEU A 183 10.85 0.92 1.99
C LEU A 183 9.63 1.80 1.78
N TRP A 184 9.54 2.45 0.63
CA TRP A 184 8.28 3.05 0.22
C TRP A 184 8.02 2.77 -1.25
N HIS A 185 6.76 2.73 -1.63
CA HIS A 185 6.33 2.69 -3.02
C HIS A 185 5.18 3.66 -3.25
N ARG A 186 4.96 3.99 -4.51
CA ARG A 186 3.74 4.66 -4.97
C ARG A 186 3.03 3.73 -5.93
N GLY A 187 1.72 3.57 -5.73
CA GLY A 187 0.89 2.79 -6.64
C GLY A 187 0.96 3.31 -8.07
N PRO A 188 0.65 2.46 -9.07
CA PRO A 188 0.60 2.91 -10.46
C PRO A 188 -0.48 3.99 -10.65
N ASN A 189 -0.15 5.02 -11.45
CA ASN A 189 -1.03 6.11 -11.91
C ASN A 189 -1.41 7.20 -10.88
N ASP A 190 -0.50 7.65 -10.01
CA ASP A 190 -0.75 8.78 -9.09
C ASP A 190 -1.98 8.56 -8.17
N ALA A 191 -2.42 7.32 -7.99
CA ALA A 191 -3.32 7.00 -6.90
C ALA A 191 -2.54 7.24 -5.60
N ASP A 192 -2.97 8.23 -4.81
CA ASP A 192 -2.33 8.82 -3.61
C ASP A 192 -1.93 7.83 -2.49
N ALA A 193 -2.04 6.52 -2.70
CA ALA A 193 -1.54 5.50 -1.80
C ALA A 193 0.00 5.39 -1.93
N ALA A 194 0.70 6.28 -1.24
CA ALA A 194 2.08 6.05 -0.86
C ALA A 194 2.07 5.17 0.39
N GLU A 195 2.62 3.95 0.27
CA GLU A 195 2.79 3.06 1.41
C GLU A 195 4.27 3.04 1.79
N SER A 196 4.51 3.17 3.10
CA SER A 196 5.85 3.06 3.69
C SER A 196 5.88 1.88 4.65
N ILE A 197 6.88 1.03 4.48
CA ILE A 197 7.16 -0.10 5.34
C ILE A 197 8.46 0.22 6.08
N GLU A 198 8.40 0.28 7.41
CA GLU A 198 9.58 0.43 8.25
C GLU A 198 9.93 -0.89 8.94
N ILE A 199 11.20 -1.26 8.88
CA ILE A 199 11.78 -2.40 9.57
C ILE A 199 12.60 -1.85 10.72
N HIS A 200 12.22 -2.24 11.94
CA HIS A 200 12.90 -1.81 13.17
C HIS A 200 13.67 -3.01 13.73
N THR A 201 14.99 -2.85 13.86
CA THR A 201 15.87 -3.87 14.45
C THR A 201 16.33 -3.43 15.83
N TYR A 202 16.22 -4.38 16.77
CA TYR A 202 16.55 -4.21 18.18
C TYR A 202 17.56 -5.28 18.62
N GLY A 203 18.22 -5.02 19.74
CA GLY A 203 19.10 -5.99 20.39
C GLY A 203 20.57 -5.68 20.20
N THR A 204 21.40 -6.63 20.63
CA THR A 204 22.85 -6.61 20.49
C THR A 204 23.28 -7.98 19.97
N PHE A 205 24.39 -8.03 19.22
CA PHE A 205 24.97 -9.30 18.79
C PHE A 205 26.06 -9.80 19.75
N LEU A 206 26.52 -8.96 20.69
CA LEU A 206 27.55 -9.33 21.65
C LEU A 206 26.93 -9.97 22.90
N GLN A 207 27.54 -11.08 23.34
CA GLN A 207 27.26 -11.69 24.62
C GLN A 207 28.44 -11.49 25.56
N GLU A 208 28.14 -11.10 26.79
CA GLU A 208 29.16 -11.04 27.85
C GLU A 208 29.62 -12.47 28.18
N VAL A 209 30.91 -12.73 28.01
CA VAL A 209 31.55 -13.97 28.45
C VAL A 209 32.10 -13.70 29.84
N GLN A 210 31.56 -14.39 30.86
CA GLN A 210 32.16 -14.35 32.19
C GLN A 210 33.48 -15.12 32.12
N ASP A 211 34.58 -14.38 32.23
CA ASP A 211 35.90 -14.98 32.33
C ASP A 211 35.98 -15.73 33.66
N SER A 212 35.90 -17.06 33.60
CA SER A 212 36.18 -17.93 34.73
C SER A 212 37.68 -17.93 34.97
N ALA A 213 38.15 -16.92 35.71
CA ALA A 213 39.50 -16.75 36.24
C ALA A 213 40.63 -16.70 35.20
N GLY A 214 41.37 -15.58 35.20
CA GLY A 214 42.69 -15.53 34.56
C GLY A 214 43.55 -16.71 35.00
N SER A 215 44.03 -17.47 34.01
CA SER A 215 45.12 -18.43 34.14
C SER A 215 46.39 -17.84 33.55
#